data_AF-A0AAJ1TJB5-F1
#
_entry.id   AF-A0AAJ1TJB5-F1
#
_cell.length_a   1.000
_cell.length_b   1.000
_cell.length_c   1.000
_cell.angle_alpha   90.00
_cell.angle_beta   90.00
_cell.angle_gamma   90.00
#
_symmetry.space_group_name_H-M   'P 1'
#
loop_
_entity.id
_entity.type
_entity.pdbx_description
1 polymer ?
#
loop_
_entity_poly.entity_id
_entity_poly.type
_entity_poly.pdbx_seq_one_letter_code
_entity_poly.pdbx_strand_id
1 'polypeptide(L)'
;MYNNQIVFVEDNQMVTDSLTVAEVFGKRHDNVVRDIQALDCSKEFSLLNFEEREDTYHINNRRTLYHLTKDGLMFLVMGYRGSKVAKMKERYIQEFNRMEQYIKSGGFRVPNTLQEALLLAANLEEERLLLEEKVNEQAPKEEFHNKVLRPGERRKACESLH
;
A
#
# COMPACT_ATOMS: atom_id res chain seq x y z
N MET A 1 1.07 3.78 12.51
CA MET A 1 -0.05 3.49 11.59
C MET A 1 0.52 2.66 10.46
N TYR A 2 -0.13 1.57 10.06
CA TYR A 2 0.32 0.74 8.93
C TYR A 2 0.03 1.49 7.63
N ASN A 3 1.07 1.85 6.89
CA ASN A 3 0.88 2.35 5.52
C ASN A 3 0.50 1.13 4.67
N ASN A 4 -0.78 1.01 4.32
CA ASN A 4 -1.25 -0.09 3.47
C ASN A 4 -0.72 0.03 2.02
N GLN A 5 -0.16 1.20 1.69
CA GLN A 5 0.40 1.51 0.39
C GLN A 5 1.93 1.38 0.45
N ILE A 6 2.45 0.34 -0.20
CA ILE A 6 3.88 0.04 -0.24
C ILE A 6 4.61 0.65 -1.45
N VAL A 7 3.86 1.17 -2.41
CA VAL A 7 4.40 1.91 -3.57
C VAL A 7 3.52 3.14 -3.77
N PHE A 8 4.14 4.28 -4.03
CA PHE A 8 3.47 5.56 -4.25
C PHE A 8 4.04 6.28 -5.49
N VAL A 9 3.40 7.37 -5.91
CA VAL A 9 3.84 8.16 -7.05
C VAL A 9 4.49 9.45 -6.53
N GLU A 10 5.71 9.71 -6.98
CA GLU A 10 6.43 10.95 -6.73
C GLU A 10 7.14 11.38 -8.03
N ASP A 11 7.10 12.68 -8.34
CA ASP A 11 7.67 13.23 -9.58
C ASP A 11 7.32 12.45 -10.86
N ASN A 12 6.06 11.99 -10.91
CA ASN A 12 5.51 11.21 -12.01
C ASN A 12 6.19 9.84 -12.22
N GLN A 13 6.87 9.33 -11.18
CA GLN A 13 7.50 8.02 -11.13
C GLN A 13 6.92 7.20 -9.97
N MET A 14 6.86 5.88 -10.15
CA MET A 14 6.43 4.97 -9.08
C MET A 14 7.64 4.60 -8.24
N VAL A 15 7.58 4.93 -6.94
CA VAL A 15 8.67 4.72 -6.00
C VAL A 15 8.16 4.04 -4.72
N THR A 16 9.07 3.42 -3.99
CA THR A 16 8.87 2.93 -2.62
C THR A 16 9.96 3.51 -1.73
N ASP A 17 9.71 3.63 -0.44
CA ASP A 17 10.71 4.13 0.49
C ASP A 17 11.45 2.98 1.21
N SER A 18 12.67 3.24 1.62
CA SER A 18 13.51 2.28 2.34
C SER A 18 12.95 1.85 3.70
N LEU A 19 12.05 2.63 4.32
CA LEU A 19 11.39 2.29 5.60
C LEU A 19 10.33 1.21 5.40
N THR A 20 9.51 1.36 4.37
CA THR A 20 8.50 0.42 3.89
C THR A 20 9.19 -0.87 3.47
N VAL A 21 10.31 -0.79 2.74
CA VAL A 21 11.12 -1.99 2.42
C VAL A 21 11.57 -2.68 3.71
N ALA A 22 12.07 -1.93 4.70
CA ALA A 22 12.49 -2.50 5.98
C ALA A 22 11.32 -3.20 6.69
N GLU A 23 10.14 -2.59 6.72
CA GLU A 23 8.93 -3.16 7.32
C GLU A 23 8.47 -4.43 6.59
N VAL A 24 8.32 -4.37 5.27
CA VAL A 24 7.83 -5.48 4.44
C VAL A 24 8.75 -6.70 4.51
N PHE A 25 10.07 -6.48 4.48
CA PHE A 25 11.04 -7.57 4.56
C PHE A 25 11.45 -7.92 6.01
N GLY A 26 10.88 -7.26 7.02
CA GLY A 26 11.18 -7.51 8.44
C GLY A 26 12.65 -7.27 8.80
N LYS A 27 13.28 -6.28 8.16
CA LYS A 27 14.68 -5.88 8.36
C LYS A 27 14.74 -4.59 9.18
N ARG A 28 15.86 -4.35 9.85
CA ARG A 28 16.16 -3.01 10.39
C ARG A 28 16.43 -2.04 9.24
N HIS A 29 15.91 -0.82 9.33
CA HIS A 29 16.13 0.23 8.33
C HIS A 29 17.62 0.50 8.07
N ASP A 30 18.45 0.58 9.12
CA ASP A 30 19.90 0.74 8.99
C ASP A 30 20.57 -0.37 8.15
N ASN A 31 20.01 -1.59 8.18
CA ASN A 31 20.53 -2.69 7.35
C ASN A 31 20.10 -2.52 5.89
N VAL A 32 18.89 -2.02 5.63
CA VAL A 32 18.43 -1.73 4.26
C VAL A 32 19.27 -0.62 3.64
N VAL A 33 19.55 0.45 4.40
CA VAL A 33 20.45 1.54 3.96
C VAL A 33 21.84 1.00 3.64
N ARG A 34 22.40 0.15 4.52
CA ARG A 34 23.69 -0.51 4.26
C ARG A 34 23.64 -1.39 3.02
N ASP A 35 22.57 -2.18 2.87
CA ASP A 35 22.40 -3.08 1.73
C ASP A 35 22.38 -2.27 0.43
N ILE A 36 21.68 -1.12 0.39
CA ILE A 36 21.65 -0.18 -0.76
C ILE A 36 23.05 0.37 -1.08
N GLN A 37 23.77 0.86 -0.07
CA GLN A 37 25.12 1.45 -0.24
C GLN A 37 26.17 0.42 -0.65
N ALA A 38 25.94 -0.87 -0.34
CA ALA A 38 26.83 -1.97 -0.67
C ALA A 38 26.54 -2.61 -2.04
N LEU A 39 25.52 -2.15 -2.78
CA LEU A 39 25.18 -2.69 -4.09
C LEU A 39 26.29 -2.41 -5.11
N ASP A 40 26.82 -3.48 -5.70
CA ASP A 40 27.79 -3.39 -6.79
C ASP A 40 27.06 -3.10 -8.12
N CYS A 41 26.80 -1.82 -8.36
CA CYS A 41 26.14 -1.32 -9.57
C CYS A 41 26.86 -0.07 -10.11
N SER A 42 26.56 0.29 -11.36
CA SER A 42 27.13 1.52 -11.93
C SER A 42 26.63 2.75 -11.16
N LYS A 43 27.46 3.80 -11.08
CA LYS A 43 27.07 5.07 -10.44
C LYS A 43 25.79 5.66 -11.05
N GLU A 44 25.66 5.55 -12.37
CA GLU A 44 24.47 6.00 -13.10
C GLU A 44 23.23 5.22 -12.67
N PHE A 45 23.30 3.89 -12.58
CA PHE A 45 22.20 3.07 -12.09
C PHE A 45 21.84 3.46 -10.66
N SER A 46 22.84 3.66 -9.80
CA SER A 46 22.60 4.03 -8.40
C SER A 46 21.87 5.37 -8.28
N LEU A 47 22.30 6.38 -9.03
CA LEU A 47 21.73 7.73 -8.98
C LEU A 47 20.28 7.78 -9.51
N LEU A 48 19.97 6.96 -10.51
CA LEU A 48 18.63 6.91 -11.12
C LEU A 48 17.63 6.11 -10.30
N ASN A 49 18.10 5.17 -9.48
CA ASN A 49 17.23 4.19 -8.82
C ASN A 49 17.21 4.27 -7.29
N PHE A 50 18.17 4.97 -6.68
CA PHE A 50 18.25 5.19 -5.24
C PHE A 50 18.47 6.68 -4.96
N GLU A 51 17.37 7.40 -4.76
CA GLU A 51 17.41 8.82 -4.43
C GLU A 51 17.52 9.00 -2.92
N GLU A 52 18.55 9.71 -2.47
CA GLU A 52 18.77 10.01 -1.05
C GLU A 52 17.82 11.13 -0.58
N ARG A 53 17.18 10.92 0.56
CA ARG A 53 16.23 11.84 1.18
C ARG A 53 16.53 11.99 2.67
N GLU A 54 16.21 13.16 3.20
CA GLU A 54 16.24 13.36 4.65
C GLU A 54 14.91 12.89 5.26
N ASP A 55 15.00 12.06 6.30
CA ASP A 55 13.84 11.71 7.11
C ASP A 55 13.37 12.95 7.91
N THR A 56 12.27 13.55 7.45
CA THR A 56 11.65 14.72 8.10
C THR A 56 10.69 14.35 9.24
N TYR A 57 10.34 13.07 9.40
CA TYR A 57 9.42 12.62 10.45
C TYR A 57 10.08 12.59 11.83
N HIS A 58 11.41 12.49 11.89
CA HIS A 58 12.17 12.47 13.13
C HIS A 58 13.03 13.72 13.29
N ILE A 59 12.41 14.80 13.79
CA ILE A 59 13.00 16.14 14.04
C ILE A 59 14.37 16.11 14.74
N ASN A 60 14.66 15.10 15.56
CA ASN A 60 15.92 14.98 16.32
C ASN A 60 16.89 13.91 15.80
N ASN A 61 16.59 13.24 14.69
CA ASN A 61 17.45 12.17 14.16
C ASN A 61 17.42 12.22 12.63
N ARG A 62 18.29 13.05 12.05
CA ARG A 62 18.53 13.08 10.60
C ARG A 62 19.06 11.71 10.16
N ARG A 63 18.16 10.85 9.74
CA ARG A 63 18.47 9.54 9.18
C ARG A 63 18.34 9.61 7.67
N THR A 64 19.30 9.02 7.00
CA THR A 64 19.27 8.86 5.55
C THR A 64 18.13 7.92 5.18
N LEU A 65 17.19 8.41 4.38
CA LEU A 65 16.13 7.65 3.76
C LEU A 65 16.47 7.51 2.27
N TYR A 66 16.09 6.40 1.65
CA TYR A 66 16.11 6.30 0.19
C TYR A 66 14.69 6.14 -0.36
N HIS A 67 14.44 6.81 -1.48
CA HIS A 67 13.38 6.46 -2.41
C HIS A 67 13.95 5.56 -3.49
N LEU A 68 13.24 4.47 -3.76
CA LEU A 68 13.64 3.41 -4.67
C LEU A 68 12.63 3.33 -5.79
N THR A 69 13.12 3.35 -7.02
CA THR A 69 12.30 3.01 -8.19
C THR A 69 11.96 1.51 -8.19
N LYS A 70 11.10 1.09 -9.12
CA LYS A 70 10.83 -0.33 -9.39
C LYS A 70 12.13 -1.12 -9.61
N ASP A 71 13.03 -0.61 -10.43
CA ASP A 71 14.27 -1.30 -10.79
C ASP A 71 15.28 -1.31 -9.65
N GLY A 72 15.39 -0.20 -8.90
CA GLY A 72 16.20 -0.13 -7.68
C GLY A 72 15.76 -1.13 -6.62
N LEU A 73 14.45 -1.21 -6.37
CA LEU A 73 13.89 -2.21 -5.47
C LEU A 73 14.20 -3.62 -5.95
N MET A 74 13.95 -3.92 -7.23
CA MET A 74 14.18 -5.26 -7.78
C MET A 74 15.65 -5.67 -7.62
N PHE A 75 16.58 -4.78 -7.94
CA PHE A 75 18.01 -5.02 -7.77
C PHE A 75 18.38 -5.30 -6.31
N LEU A 76 17.86 -4.50 -5.37
CA LEU A 76 18.08 -4.69 -3.93
C LEU A 76 17.54 -6.05 -3.44
N VAL A 77 16.28 -6.38 -3.76
CA VAL A 77 15.63 -7.57 -3.19
C VAL A 77 16.10 -8.87 -3.84
N MET A 78 16.77 -8.84 -5.00
CA MET A 78 17.36 -10.03 -5.62
C MET A 78 18.31 -10.76 -4.66
N GLY A 79 19.06 -10.02 -3.83
CA GLY A 79 19.93 -10.59 -2.80
C GLY A 79 19.18 -11.20 -1.59
N TYR A 80 17.91 -10.84 -1.38
CA TYR A 80 17.13 -11.30 -0.25
C TYR A 80 16.59 -12.73 -0.49
N ARG A 81 16.73 -13.61 0.51
CA ARG A 81 16.35 -15.03 0.44
C ARG A 81 15.36 -15.40 1.55
N GLY A 82 14.55 -16.43 1.29
CA GLY A 82 13.60 -17.00 2.25
C GLY A 82 12.17 -17.11 1.70
N SER A 83 11.39 -18.06 2.22
CA SER A 83 10.01 -18.31 1.76
C SER A 83 9.07 -17.13 1.99
N LYS A 84 9.25 -16.38 3.09
CA LYS A 84 8.50 -15.13 3.36
C LYS A 84 8.88 -14.02 2.38
N VAL A 85 10.17 -13.93 2.02
CA VAL A 85 10.68 -12.93 1.07
C VAL A 85 10.07 -13.12 -0.32
N ALA A 86 9.89 -14.37 -0.78
CA ALA A 86 9.26 -14.65 -2.08
C ALA A 86 7.85 -14.03 -2.18
N LYS A 87 7.01 -14.23 -1.15
CA LYS A 87 5.67 -13.62 -1.10
C LYS A 87 5.70 -12.10 -1.12
N MET A 88 6.70 -11.50 -0.47
CA MET A 88 6.85 -10.04 -0.47
C MET A 88 7.33 -9.51 -1.82
N LYS A 89 8.21 -10.25 -2.51
CA LYS A 89 8.60 -9.95 -3.90
C LYS A 89 7.40 -9.98 -4.83
N GLU A 90 6.57 -11.02 -4.75
CA GLU A 90 5.32 -11.12 -5.51
C GLU A 90 4.38 -9.95 -5.22
N ARG A 91 4.23 -9.58 -3.93
CA ARG A 91 3.41 -8.43 -3.53
C ARG A 91 3.89 -7.13 -4.16
N TYR A 92 5.19 -6.84 -4.10
CA TYR A 92 5.74 -5.63 -4.74
C TYR A 92 5.50 -5.64 -6.25
N ILE A 93 5.73 -6.77 -6.92
CA ILE A 93 5.47 -6.90 -8.37
C ILE A 93 4.01 -6.56 -8.69
N GLN A 94 3.07 -7.12 -7.92
CA GLN A 94 1.63 -6.85 -8.09
C GLN A 94 1.30 -5.37 -7.87
N GLU A 95 1.85 -4.75 -6.83
CA GLU A 95 1.58 -3.35 -6.51
C GLU A 95 2.14 -2.39 -7.57
N PHE A 96 3.36 -2.62 -8.05
CA PHE A 96 3.91 -1.84 -9.16
C PHE A 96 3.08 -2.00 -10.43
N ASN A 97 2.65 -3.22 -10.77
CA ASN A 97 1.80 -3.45 -11.95
C ASN A 97 0.42 -2.80 -11.79
N ARG A 98 -0.17 -2.83 -10.59
CA ARG A 98 -1.44 -2.16 -10.30
C ARG A 98 -1.32 -0.66 -10.50
N MET A 99 -0.27 -0.04 -9.97
CA MET A 99 -0.06 1.39 -10.13
C MET A 99 0.31 1.78 -11.57
N GLU A 100 1.06 0.94 -12.27
CA GLU A 100 1.36 1.15 -13.69
C GLU A 100 0.09 1.13 -14.53
N GLN A 101 -0.79 0.16 -14.29
CA GLN A 101 -2.10 0.09 -14.93
C GLN A 101 -2.96 1.31 -14.57
N TYR A 102 -2.96 1.72 -13.30
CA TYR A 102 -3.68 2.90 -12.84
C TYR A 102 -3.23 4.16 -13.59
N ILE A 103 -1.93 4.38 -13.74
CA ILE A 103 -1.40 5.51 -14.50
C ILE A 103 -1.78 5.39 -15.99
N LYS A 104 -1.63 4.20 -16.60
CA LYS A 104 -1.97 3.96 -18.01
C LYS A 104 -3.46 4.12 -18.33
N SER A 105 -4.34 3.76 -17.41
CA SER A 105 -5.80 3.95 -17.55
C SER A 105 -6.24 5.40 -17.34
N GLY A 106 -5.31 6.33 -17.14
CA GLY A 106 -5.57 7.75 -16.97
C GLY A 106 -5.51 8.25 -15.53
N GLY A 107 -5.27 7.37 -14.55
CA GLY A 107 -5.13 7.71 -13.12
C GLY A 107 -6.30 8.52 -12.55
N PHE A 108 -6.10 9.06 -11.34
CA PHE A 108 -6.90 10.19 -10.88
C PHE A 108 -6.38 11.43 -11.61
N ARG A 109 -7.06 11.81 -12.69
CA ARG A 109 -6.79 13.09 -13.37
C ARG A 109 -7.21 14.19 -12.42
N VAL A 110 -6.25 14.88 -11.82
CA VAL A 110 -6.55 16.14 -11.13
C VAL A 110 -7.12 17.08 -12.19
N PRO A 111 -8.37 17.56 -12.03
CA PRO A 111 -8.98 18.48 -12.97
C PRO A 111 -8.12 19.74 -13.13
N ASN A 112 -7.79 20.11 -14.38
CA ASN A 112 -6.93 21.28 -14.63
C ASN A 112 -7.75 22.57 -14.76
N THR A 113 -9.07 22.45 -14.86
CA THR A 113 -10.00 23.56 -14.94
C THR A 113 -11.07 23.45 -13.86
N LEU A 114 -11.63 24.59 -13.45
CA LEU A 114 -12.74 24.63 -12.50
C LEU A 114 -13.96 23.84 -13.00
N GLN A 115 -14.21 23.86 -14.32
CA GLN A 115 -15.34 23.15 -14.93
C GLN A 115 -15.19 21.64 -14.80
N GLU A 116 -14.00 21.09 -15.10
CA GLU A 116 -13.70 19.69 -14.89
C GLU A 116 -13.79 19.29 -13.41
N ALA A 117 -13.35 20.18 -12.50
CA ALA A 117 -13.41 19.94 -11.06
C ALA A 117 -14.85 19.82 -10.55
N LEU A 118 -15.72 20.73 -11.00
CA LEU A 118 -17.14 20.70 -10.65
C LEU A 118 -17.83 19.45 -11.20
N LEU A 119 -17.52 19.04 -12.43
CA LEU A 119 -18.09 17.83 -13.04
C LEU A 119 -17.67 16.57 -12.27
N LEU A 120 -16.39 16.47 -11.90
CA LEU A 120 -15.90 15.35 -11.08
C LEU A 120 -16.59 15.33 -9.71
N ALA A 121 -16.74 16.47 -9.05
CA ALA A 121 -17.40 16.56 -7.76
C ALA A 121 -18.87 16.12 -7.82
N ALA A 122 -19.61 16.49 -8.88
CA ALA A 122 -20.98 16.04 -9.09
C ALA A 122 -21.07 14.51 -9.21
N ASN A 123 -20.21 13.90 -10.05
CA ASN A 123 -20.20 12.45 -10.24
C ASN A 123 -19.84 11.69 -8.94
N LEU A 124 -18.88 12.21 -8.17
CA LEU A 124 -18.47 11.61 -6.89
C LEU A 124 -19.59 11.69 -5.85
N GLU A 125 -20.35 12.78 -5.82
CA GLU A 125 -21.48 12.93 -4.90
C GLU A 125 -22.60 11.94 -5.24
N GLU A 126 -22.91 11.78 -6.53
CA GLU A 126 -23.86 10.76 -7.00
C GLU A 126 -23.43 9.35 -6.57
N GLU A 127 -22.15 9.01 -6.78
CA GLU A 127 -21.62 7.71 -6.37
C GLU A 127 -21.68 7.50 -4.85
N ARG A 128 -21.40 8.55 -4.05
CA ARG A 128 -21.50 8.51 -2.58
C ARG A 128 -22.92 8.18 -2.12
N LEU A 129 -23.93 8.82 -2.73
CA LEU A 129 -25.34 8.57 -2.40
C LEU A 129 -25.73 7.12 -2.70
N LEU A 130 -25.29 6.57 -3.85
CA LEU A 130 -25.54 5.17 -4.21
C LEU A 130 -24.85 4.18 -3.24
N LEU A 131 -23.64 4.53 -2.77
CA LEU A 131 -22.93 3.75 -1.76
C LEU A 131 -23.66 3.78 -0.41
N GLU A 132 -24.13 4.95 0.03
CA GLU A 132 -24.91 5.12 1.26
C GLU A 132 -26.22 4.32 1.22
N GLU A 133 -26.91 4.30 0.09
CA GLU A 133 -28.12 3.49 -0.11
C GLU A 133 -27.82 1.98 0.04
N LYS A 134 -26.76 1.49 -0.62
CA LYS A 134 -26.33 0.09 -0.50
C LYS A 134 -25.94 -0.29 0.94
N VAL A 135 -25.25 0.60 1.65
CA VAL A 135 -24.88 0.38 3.05
C VAL A 135 -26.14 0.30 3.91
N ASN A 136 -27.11 1.17 3.69
CA ASN A 136 -28.37 1.17 4.44
C ASN A 136 -29.23 -0.08 4.15
N GLU A 137 -29.24 -0.59 2.91
CA GLU A 137 -29.89 -1.87 2.57
C GLU A 137 -29.18 -3.10 3.15
N GLN A 138 -27.85 -3.02 3.33
CA GLN A 138 -27.04 -4.09 3.90
C GLN A 138 -27.08 -4.09 5.43
N ALA A 139 -27.26 -2.94 6.08
CA ALA A 139 -27.39 -2.80 7.52
C ALA A 139 -28.39 -3.79 8.17
N PRO A 140 -29.64 -3.95 7.69
CA PRO A 140 -30.57 -4.93 8.26
C PRO A 140 -30.17 -6.39 7.99
N LYS A 141 -29.42 -6.67 6.90
CA LYS A 141 -28.91 -8.02 6.59
C LYS A 141 -27.70 -8.38 7.45
N GLU A 142 -26.81 -7.43 7.71
CA GLU A 142 -25.71 -7.57 8.66
C GLU A 142 -26.19 -7.68 10.11
N GLU A 143 -27.21 -6.90 10.48
CA GLU A 143 -27.85 -6.99 11.79
C GLU A 143 -28.55 -8.34 11.99
N PHE A 144 -29.26 -8.84 10.97
CA PHE A 144 -29.82 -10.19 10.98
C PHE A 144 -28.72 -11.27 11.05
N HIS A 145 -27.65 -11.15 10.25
CA HIS A 145 -26.52 -12.06 10.26
C HIS A 145 -25.85 -12.12 11.65
N ASN A 146 -25.58 -10.96 12.26
CA ASN A 146 -25.02 -10.85 13.61
C ASN A 146 -25.95 -11.40 14.69
N LYS A 147 -27.28 -11.24 14.53
CA LYS A 147 -28.27 -11.75 15.48
C LYS A 147 -28.47 -13.26 15.39
N VAL A 148 -28.35 -13.85 14.20
CA VAL A 148 -28.58 -15.28 13.90
C VAL A 148 -27.31 -16.13 14.03
N LEU A 149 -26.12 -15.54 13.92
CA LEU A 149 -24.83 -16.23 13.96
C LEU A 149 -23.96 -15.92 15.19
N ARG A 150 -24.53 -15.58 16.35
CA ARG A 150 -23.75 -15.58 17.59
C ARG A 150 -23.10 -16.97 17.80
N PRO A 151 -21.77 -17.12 17.74
CA PRO A 151 -21.11 -18.38 17.97
C PRO A 151 -21.09 -18.63 19.49
N GLY A 152 -22.17 -19.21 20.03
CA GLY A 152 -22.20 -19.53 21.47
C GLY A 152 -23.49 -20.11 22.04
N GLU A 153 -24.67 -19.83 21.47
CA GLU A 153 -25.94 -20.09 22.19
C GLU A 153 -26.74 -21.32 21.67
N ARG A 154 -26.13 -22.22 20.89
CA ARG A 154 -26.80 -23.45 20.42
C ARG A 154 -26.56 -24.70 21.27
N ARG A 155 -26.02 -24.56 22.50
CA ARG A 155 -25.76 -25.71 23.39
C ARG A 155 -26.63 -25.79 24.65
N LYS A 156 -27.64 -24.94 24.83
CA LYS A 156 -28.53 -25.00 26.01
C LYS A 156 -29.98 -25.42 25.76
N ALA A 157 -30.36 -25.73 24.51
CA ALA A 157 -31.73 -26.13 24.19
C ALA A 157 -31.95 -27.65 24.04
N CYS A 158 -30.91 -28.48 24.11
CA CYS A 158 -31.05 -29.96 24.00
C CYS A 158 -30.87 -30.74 25.32
N GLU A 159 -30.55 -30.11 26.45
CA GLU A 159 -30.28 -30.82 27.73
C GLU A 159 -31.42 -30.70 28.76
N SER A 160 -32.61 -30.24 28.40
CA SER A 160 -33.78 -30.19 29.30
C SER A 160 -34.95 -31.07 28.88
N LEU A 161 -34.72 -32.01 27.97
CA LEU A 161 -35.70 -33.03 27.56
C LEU A 161 -34.96 -34.37 27.41
N HIS A 162 -34.63 -35.00 28.54
CA HIS A 162 -34.68 -36.44 28.84
C HIS A 162 -33.98 -36.70 30.18
#